data_AF-A0A8H5I1S8-F1
#
_entry.id   AF-A0A8H5I1S8-F1
#
_cell.length_a   1.000
_cell.length_b   1.000
_cell.length_c   1.000
_cell.angle_alpha   90.00
_cell.angle_beta   90.00
_cell.angle_gamma   90.00
#
_symmetry.space_group_name_H-M   'P 1'
#
loop_
_entity.id
_entity.type
_entity.pdbx_description
1 polymer ?
#
loop_
_entity_poly.entity_id
_entity_poly.type
_entity_poly.pdbx_seq_one_letter_code
_entity_poly.pdbx_strand_id
1 'polypeptide(L)'
;MALRPPLPPRRSTPPPPPPRRAAPSSSELNDASQGIAARIGSLQLHVGRSPMTGRAERKVPVTPEQEEDEEVIVRPKTNRRPTWDDIKVRGEDYVQAISRRPPPIPSTPTAGPARRLPPKPARLPTPPPEPEIEPEPVIEHEESESSTTCIKCHDFSFVDAHAAQFPRETVASLDQLAYDLTCPWENETEKFRAIFCWLHHNIAYDADAFFCGNVQASTPESTLRSGLAVCDGYAGLFASLADRAGLQSMRIGGHGKGFGYIPTEQGGPVPQYQGNHAWNCALMDGEWRLVDSCWGAGAVSSEGYIKGFNPTWFTFTNAQFGKRHYPEDPSYQLISGEEGGPISWKDYILEDEGPQIFGPFHTNNYSPFYLQPSAKYIQSGAWVTFYLFKVCEHLSTDDADNYVAFISLPDQSRTPLTFNVDSGGWSASVYIPSGGDISLYYVTEVSGQDAKGLGVKGFNSSIGRKAMQFGGLCRWIAV
;
A
#
# COMPACT_ATOMS: atom_id res chain seq x y z
N MET A 1 40.18 52.86 -36.93
CA MET A 1 39.67 53.53 -35.71
C MET A 1 38.16 53.36 -35.67
N ALA A 2 37.67 52.49 -34.78
CA ALA A 2 36.25 52.34 -34.45
C ALA A 2 36.17 52.05 -32.95
N LEU A 3 35.52 52.96 -32.21
CA LEU A 3 35.42 52.96 -30.75
C LEU A 3 34.34 51.95 -30.29
N ARG A 4 34.65 51.14 -29.27
CA ARG A 4 33.68 50.27 -28.60
C ARG A 4 32.73 51.08 -27.69
N PRO A 5 31.45 50.67 -27.54
CA PRO A 5 30.50 51.34 -26.66
C PRO A 5 30.75 51.04 -25.17
N PRO A 6 30.29 51.90 -24.23
CA PRO A 6 30.54 51.75 -22.80
C PRO A 6 29.62 50.71 -22.14
N LEU A 7 30.12 50.10 -21.05
CA LEU A 7 29.39 49.13 -20.22
C LEU A 7 28.31 49.81 -19.35
N PRO A 8 27.20 49.10 -19.02
CA PRO A 8 26.12 49.65 -18.19
C PRO A 8 26.51 49.75 -16.70
N PRO A 9 25.83 50.62 -15.92
CA PRO A 9 26.16 50.87 -14.52
C PRO A 9 25.78 49.71 -13.60
N ARG A 10 26.56 49.51 -12.53
CA ARG A 10 26.34 48.51 -11.48
C ARG A 10 25.00 48.73 -10.77
N ARG A 11 24.18 47.67 -10.70
CA ARG A 11 22.97 47.62 -9.85
C ARG A 11 23.34 47.75 -8.37
N SER A 12 22.57 48.56 -7.66
CA SER A 12 22.58 48.70 -6.19
C SER A 12 22.30 47.37 -5.49
N THR A 13 23.06 47.08 -4.43
CA THR A 13 22.86 45.94 -3.53
C THR A 13 21.48 45.99 -2.86
N PRO A 14 20.72 44.88 -2.81
CA PRO A 14 19.45 44.82 -2.09
C PRO A 14 19.66 44.82 -0.56
N PRO A 15 18.68 45.29 0.23
CA PRO A 15 18.76 45.30 1.69
C PRO A 15 18.78 43.87 2.28
N PRO A 16 19.34 43.68 3.49
CA PRO A 16 19.38 42.36 4.13
C PRO A 16 17.97 41.84 4.47
N PRO A 17 17.77 40.52 4.46
CA PRO A 17 16.49 39.91 4.79
C PRO A 17 16.11 40.16 6.26
N PRO A 18 14.81 40.17 6.60
CA PRO A 18 14.36 40.30 7.98
C PRO A 18 14.86 39.13 8.83
N PRO A 19 15.02 39.32 10.16
CA PRO A 19 15.48 38.27 11.06
C PRO A 19 14.53 37.06 11.02
N ARG A 20 15.12 35.85 10.96
CA ARG A 20 14.37 34.58 11.04
C ARG A 20 13.47 34.59 12.27
N ARG A 21 12.17 34.38 12.05
CA ARG A 21 11.21 34.07 13.10
C ARG A 21 11.69 32.80 13.82
N ALA A 22 11.68 32.81 15.15
CA ALA A 22 12.03 31.64 15.95
C ALA A 22 11.19 30.43 15.51
N ALA A 23 11.80 29.23 15.49
CA ALA A 23 11.09 28.00 15.22
C ALA A 23 9.95 27.84 16.25
N PRO A 24 8.73 27.48 15.81
CA PRO A 24 7.62 27.23 16.73
C PRO A 24 7.97 26.10 17.70
N SER A 25 7.46 26.18 18.92
CA SER A 25 7.64 25.10 19.90
C SER A 25 6.91 23.83 19.44
N SER A 26 7.29 22.68 19.99
CA SER A 26 6.65 21.39 19.69
C SER A 26 5.14 21.38 19.98
N SER A 27 4.65 22.26 20.86
CA SER A 27 3.21 22.41 21.11
C SER A 27 2.47 23.13 19.99
N GLU A 28 3.08 24.17 19.39
CA GLU A 28 2.47 24.92 18.28
C GLU A 28 2.42 24.12 16.97
N LEU A 29 3.40 23.22 16.76
CA LEU A 29 3.38 22.26 15.64
C LEU A 29 2.28 21.21 15.82
N ASN A 30 2.05 20.74 17.05
CA ASN A 30 0.96 19.81 17.35
C ASN A 30 -0.41 20.47 17.15
N ASP A 31 -0.62 21.69 17.62
CA ASP A 31 -1.89 22.42 17.42
C ASP A 31 -2.15 22.74 15.93
N ALA A 32 -1.12 23.10 15.16
CA ALA A 32 -1.25 23.29 13.72
C ALA A 32 -1.59 21.98 13.00
N SER A 33 -0.97 20.86 13.39
CA SER A 33 -1.26 19.53 12.83
C SER A 33 -2.68 19.05 13.17
N GLN A 34 -3.17 19.33 14.38
CA GLN A 34 -4.54 19.03 14.81
C GLN A 34 -5.58 19.90 14.09
N GLY A 35 -5.28 21.19 13.89
CA GLY A 35 -6.13 22.10 13.10
C GLY A 35 -6.22 21.72 11.63
N ILE A 36 -5.14 21.16 11.05
CA ILE A 36 -5.12 20.62 9.68
C ILE A 36 -5.85 19.26 9.62
N ALA A 37 -5.62 18.36 10.58
CA ALA A 37 -6.30 17.06 10.66
C ALA A 37 -7.84 17.22 10.80
N ALA A 38 -8.29 18.18 11.61
CA ALA A 38 -9.72 18.50 11.75
C ALA A 38 -10.35 19.05 10.45
N ARG A 39 -9.58 19.80 9.64
CA ARG A 39 -10.02 20.26 8.31
C ARG A 39 -10.05 19.13 7.29
N ILE A 40 -9.08 18.23 7.32
CA ILE A 40 -9.01 17.05 6.44
C ILE A 40 -10.14 16.06 6.75
N GLY A 41 -10.49 15.84 8.02
CA GLY A 41 -11.62 14.97 8.42
C GLY A 41 -12.99 15.42 7.87
N SER A 42 -13.09 16.67 7.40
CA SER A 42 -14.30 17.21 6.77
C SER A 42 -14.35 17.08 5.23
N LEU A 43 -13.25 16.64 4.60
CA LEU A 43 -13.19 16.45 3.15
C LEU A 43 -13.85 15.10 2.76
N GLN A 44 -15.09 15.17 2.30
CA GLN A 44 -15.76 14.02 1.67
C GLN A 44 -15.44 13.99 0.17
N LEU A 45 -14.63 13.02 -0.26
CA LEU A 45 -14.52 12.68 -1.68
C LEU A 45 -15.78 11.88 -2.08
N HIS A 46 -16.80 12.58 -2.56
CA HIS A 46 -17.96 11.93 -3.16
C HIS A 46 -17.59 11.38 -4.53
N VAL A 47 -17.49 10.05 -4.66
CA VAL A 47 -17.47 9.39 -5.97
C VAL A 47 -18.84 9.59 -6.60
N GLY A 48 -18.92 10.44 -7.62
CA GLY A 48 -20.18 10.85 -8.23
C GLY A 48 -20.99 9.66 -8.77
N ARG A 49 -22.14 9.39 -8.15
CA ARG A 49 -23.29 8.72 -8.78
C ARG A 49 -24.31 9.80 -9.18
N SER A 50 -24.76 9.79 -10.44
CA SER A 50 -25.81 10.70 -10.92
C SER A 50 -27.09 10.61 -10.09
N PRO A 51 -27.75 11.73 -9.74
CA PRO A 51 -28.90 11.70 -8.85
C PRO A 51 -30.21 11.40 -9.61
N MET A 52 -30.95 10.40 -9.13
CA MET A 52 -32.41 10.31 -9.32
C MET A 52 -33.10 10.81 -8.06
N THR A 53 -34.02 11.74 -8.25
CA THR A 53 -34.78 12.46 -7.22
C THR A 53 -35.75 11.52 -6.47
N GLY A 54 -35.72 11.56 -5.14
CA GLY A 54 -36.70 10.88 -4.28
C GLY A 54 -36.78 11.55 -2.91
N ARG A 55 -37.99 11.94 -2.53
CA ARG A 55 -38.37 12.90 -1.48
C ARG A 55 -38.24 12.32 -0.06
N ALA A 56 -37.85 13.19 0.89
CA ALA A 56 -37.65 12.89 2.30
C ALA A 56 -38.96 12.80 3.12
N GLU A 57 -39.00 11.90 4.10
CA GLU A 57 -39.90 11.97 5.26
C GLU A 57 -39.12 11.71 6.57
N ARG A 58 -39.35 12.58 7.56
CA ARG A 58 -38.77 12.55 8.91
C ARG A 58 -39.50 11.53 9.79
N LYS A 59 -38.78 10.80 10.64
CA LYS A 59 -39.31 10.20 11.88
C LYS A 59 -38.43 10.52 13.09
N VAL A 60 -39.12 10.75 14.20
CA VAL A 60 -38.68 11.20 15.53
C VAL A 60 -38.05 10.03 16.32
N PRO A 61 -37.11 10.25 17.27
CA PRO A 61 -36.41 9.17 17.96
C PRO A 61 -37.21 8.63 19.16
N VAL A 62 -37.12 7.32 19.38
CA VAL A 62 -37.58 6.61 20.58
C VAL A 62 -36.34 6.22 21.38
N THR A 63 -36.34 6.56 22.67
CA THR A 63 -35.33 6.21 23.69
C THR A 63 -35.31 4.71 23.98
N PRO A 64 -34.15 4.07 24.23
CA PRO A 64 -34.10 2.69 24.72
C PRO A 64 -34.09 2.64 26.26
N GLU A 65 -34.85 1.69 26.80
CA GLU A 65 -34.85 1.25 28.19
C GLU A 65 -33.60 0.40 28.50
N GLN A 66 -33.18 0.46 29.75
CA GLN A 66 -32.03 -0.23 30.34
C GLN A 66 -32.40 -1.69 30.67
N GLU A 67 -31.50 -2.62 30.38
CA GLU A 67 -31.47 -3.93 31.05
C GLU A 67 -30.06 -4.18 31.58
N GLU A 68 -30.02 -4.55 32.87
CA GLU A 68 -28.84 -4.82 33.69
C GLU A 68 -28.39 -6.29 33.57
N ASP A 69 -27.07 -6.44 33.49
CA ASP A 69 -26.16 -7.51 33.92
C ASP A 69 -26.65 -8.96 34.19
N GLU A 70 -25.98 -9.92 33.53
CA GLU A 70 -25.58 -11.19 34.17
C GLU A 70 -24.09 -11.50 33.88
N GLU A 71 -23.29 -11.55 34.95
CA GLU A 71 -21.89 -12.01 34.96
C GLU A 71 -21.80 -13.52 34.72
N VAL A 72 -21.00 -13.94 33.73
CA VAL A 72 -20.53 -15.33 33.60
C VAL A 72 -19.00 -15.38 33.70
N ILE A 73 -18.53 -15.87 34.84
CA ILE A 73 -17.12 -16.16 35.11
C ILE A 73 -16.67 -17.36 34.28
N VAL A 74 -15.74 -17.17 33.33
CA VAL A 74 -15.03 -18.27 32.65
C VAL A 74 -13.51 -18.10 32.75
N ARG A 75 -12.87 -19.08 33.37
CA ARG A 75 -11.40 -19.22 33.55
C ARG A 75 -10.70 -19.48 32.21
N PRO A 76 -9.41 -19.12 32.05
CA PRO A 76 -8.74 -19.12 30.75
C PRO A 76 -8.40 -20.55 30.28
N LYS A 77 -8.81 -20.88 29.05
CA LYS A 77 -8.42 -22.11 28.36
C LYS A 77 -7.47 -21.79 27.21
N THR A 78 -6.23 -22.24 27.39
CA THR A 78 -5.21 -22.67 26.42
C THR A 78 -5.38 -22.34 24.93
N ASN A 79 -4.39 -21.62 24.38
CA ASN A 79 -4.20 -21.32 22.96
C ASN A 79 -4.09 -22.58 22.08
N ARG A 80 -5.16 -22.94 21.36
CA ARG A 80 -5.07 -23.69 20.10
C ARG A 80 -5.88 -22.98 19.03
N ARG A 81 -5.34 -22.93 17.80
CA ARG A 81 -6.03 -22.42 16.60
C ARG A 81 -7.36 -23.18 16.39
N PRO A 82 -8.47 -22.48 16.09
CA PRO A 82 -9.74 -23.12 15.75
C PRO A 82 -9.64 -23.94 14.47
N THR A 83 -10.44 -25.01 14.38
CA THR A 83 -10.53 -25.88 13.20
C THR A 83 -11.68 -25.44 12.27
N TRP A 84 -11.69 -25.90 11.02
CA TRP A 84 -12.70 -25.55 10.02
C TRP A 84 -14.15 -25.87 10.43
N ASP A 85 -14.36 -26.85 11.32
CA ASP A 85 -15.69 -27.17 11.85
C ASP A 85 -16.15 -26.18 12.94
N ASP A 86 -15.23 -25.47 13.62
CA ASP A 86 -15.55 -24.42 14.60
C ASP A 86 -16.04 -23.12 13.93
N ILE A 87 -15.69 -22.93 12.65
CA ILE A 87 -16.04 -21.75 11.85
C ILE A 87 -17.45 -21.85 11.27
N LYS A 88 -17.97 -23.07 11.05
CA LYS A 88 -19.32 -23.30 10.47
C LYS A 88 -20.49 -22.85 11.36
N VAL A 89 -20.27 -22.55 12.64
CA VAL A 89 -21.34 -22.16 13.57
C VAL A 89 -21.60 -20.63 13.56
N ARG A 90 -20.82 -19.84 12.82
CA ARG A 90 -21.00 -18.38 12.74
C ARG A 90 -21.44 -17.93 11.34
N GLY A 91 -22.75 -18.05 11.10
CA GLY A 91 -23.51 -17.20 10.17
C GLY A 91 -23.22 -17.36 8.68
N GLU A 92 -24.11 -18.06 7.98
CA GLU A 92 -24.07 -18.36 6.53
C GLU A 92 -24.23 -17.13 5.58
N ASP A 93 -24.12 -15.90 6.07
CA ASP A 93 -24.27 -14.68 5.25
C ASP A 93 -22.94 -14.16 4.66
N TYR A 94 -21.78 -14.54 5.24
CA TYR A 94 -20.47 -14.03 4.80
C TYR A 94 -19.91 -14.77 3.56
N VAL A 95 -20.22 -16.06 3.41
CA VAL A 95 -19.67 -16.91 2.33
C VAL A 95 -20.32 -16.63 0.96
N GLN A 96 -21.55 -16.11 0.92
CA GLN A 96 -22.22 -15.75 -0.34
C GLN A 96 -21.70 -14.44 -0.96
N ALA A 97 -21.13 -13.53 -0.17
CA ALA A 97 -20.58 -12.26 -0.67
C ALA A 97 -19.21 -12.43 -1.34
N ILE A 98 -18.38 -13.34 -0.81
CA ILE A 98 -17.02 -13.62 -1.30
C ILE A 98 -16.94 -14.58 -2.49
N SER A 99 -18.06 -15.22 -2.86
CA SER A 99 -18.11 -16.19 -3.98
C SER A 99 -18.43 -15.57 -5.35
N ARG A 100 -18.50 -14.22 -5.45
CA ARG A 100 -18.77 -13.55 -6.72
C ARG A 100 -17.46 -13.14 -7.38
N ARG A 101 -17.18 -13.71 -8.55
CA ARG A 101 -16.23 -13.09 -9.50
C ARG A 101 -16.70 -11.65 -9.77
N PRO A 102 -15.80 -10.66 -9.90
CA PRO A 102 -16.17 -9.32 -10.32
C PRO A 102 -17.03 -9.40 -11.59
N PRO A 103 -18.13 -8.64 -11.69
CA PRO A 103 -19.01 -8.74 -12.85
C PRO A 103 -18.25 -8.34 -14.12
N PRO A 104 -18.44 -9.07 -15.25
CA PRO A 104 -17.89 -8.65 -16.53
C PRO A 104 -18.51 -7.30 -16.94
N ILE A 105 -17.68 -6.44 -17.53
CA ILE A 105 -18.09 -5.12 -18.04
C ILE A 105 -19.16 -5.29 -19.13
N PRO A 106 -20.21 -4.44 -19.19
CA PRO A 106 -21.23 -4.52 -20.24
C PRO A 106 -20.61 -4.29 -21.62
N SER A 107 -20.69 -5.30 -22.49
CA SER A 107 -20.42 -5.13 -23.92
C SER A 107 -21.61 -4.43 -24.57
N THR A 108 -21.39 -3.28 -25.19
CA THR A 108 -22.38 -2.61 -26.03
C THR A 108 -22.59 -3.39 -27.33
N PRO A 109 -23.82 -3.78 -27.71
CA PRO A 109 -24.10 -4.23 -29.06
C PRO A 109 -24.68 -3.09 -29.89
N THR A 110 -24.00 -2.69 -30.96
CA THR A 110 -24.59 -1.88 -32.02
C THR A 110 -25.46 -2.79 -32.89
N ALA A 111 -26.79 -2.71 -32.74
CA ALA A 111 -27.74 -3.46 -33.57
C ALA A 111 -28.26 -2.59 -34.73
N GLY A 112 -28.02 -3.04 -35.97
CA GLY A 112 -28.71 -2.58 -37.18
C GLY A 112 -30.11 -3.19 -37.33
N PRO A 113 -30.94 -2.73 -38.29
CA PRO A 113 -32.39 -2.91 -38.24
C PRO A 113 -32.88 -4.30 -38.66
N ALA A 114 -33.99 -4.69 -38.03
CA ALA A 114 -34.64 -6.00 -38.04
C ALA A 114 -35.17 -6.46 -39.40
N ARG A 115 -35.03 -7.76 -39.67
CA ARG A 115 -35.73 -8.47 -40.75
C ARG A 115 -36.58 -9.61 -40.16
N ARG A 116 -37.88 -9.62 -40.49
CA ARG A 116 -38.90 -10.58 -39.98
C ARG A 116 -38.63 -12.01 -40.48
N LEU A 117 -38.85 -13.00 -39.61
CA LEU A 117 -38.86 -14.43 -39.94
C LEU A 117 -40.28 -14.93 -40.32
N PRO A 118 -40.41 -15.84 -41.31
CA PRO A 118 -41.67 -16.52 -41.65
C PRO A 118 -41.94 -17.77 -40.79
N PRO A 119 -43.19 -18.31 -40.77
CA PRO A 119 -43.62 -19.30 -39.80
C PRO A 119 -43.23 -20.75 -40.12
N LYS A 120 -43.15 -21.57 -39.06
CA LYS A 120 -42.71 -22.97 -39.00
C LYS A 120 -43.64 -23.94 -39.77
N PRO A 121 -43.11 -24.89 -40.55
CA PRO A 121 -43.82 -26.12 -40.94
C PRO A 121 -43.54 -27.29 -39.98
N ALA A 122 -44.45 -28.26 -40.02
CA ALA A 122 -44.54 -29.44 -39.15
C ALA A 122 -43.51 -30.55 -39.46
N ARG A 123 -43.31 -31.39 -38.43
CA ARG A 123 -42.46 -32.60 -38.33
C ARG A 123 -42.36 -33.45 -39.61
N LEU A 124 -41.14 -33.90 -39.91
CA LEU A 124 -40.80 -35.08 -40.70
C LEU A 124 -39.46 -35.70 -40.19
N PRO A 125 -39.16 -36.97 -40.51
CA PRO A 125 -38.82 -38.04 -39.55
C PRO A 125 -37.35 -38.12 -39.11
N THR A 126 -37.13 -38.88 -38.04
CA THR A 126 -35.82 -39.17 -37.43
C THR A 126 -34.83 -39.78 -38.42
N PRO A 127 -33.59 -39.28 -38.51
CA PRO A 127 -32.51 -39.92 -39.25
C PRO A 127 -31.95 -41.16 -38.53
N PRO A 128 -31.29 -42.08 -39.26
CA PRO A 128 -30.71 -43.33 -38.74
C PRO A 128 -29.46 -43.07 -37.87
N PRO A 129 -28.99 -44.04 -37.05
CA PRO A 129 -27.91 -43.81 -36.10
C PRO A 129 -26.60 -43.42 -36.78
N GLU A 130 -25.94 -42.43 -36.17
CA GLU A 130 -24.70 -41.80 -36.59
C GLU A 130 -23.50 -42.76 -36.47
N PRO A 131 -22.53 -42.75 -37.40
CA PRO A 131 -21.32 -43.56 -37.27
C PRO A 131 -20.44 -43.03 -36.12
N GLU A 132 -19.79 -43.94 -35.39
CA GLU A 132 -18.82 -43.61 -34.34
C GLU A 132 -17.70 -42.74 -34.90
N ILE A 133 -17.63 -41.49 -34.44
CA ILE A 133 -16.54 -40.55 -34.69
C ILE A 133 -15.47 -40.83 -33.65
N GLU A 134 -14.27 -41.23 -34.08
CA GLU A 134 -13.09 -41.28 -33.21
C GLU A 134 -12.79 -39.88 -32.67
N PRO A 135 -12.45 -39.73 -31.37
CA PRO A 135 -12.22 -38.42 -30.79
C PRO A 135 -11.02 -37.74 -31.47
N GLU A 136 -11.23 -36.52 -31.95
CA GLU A 136 -10.13 -35.63 -32.38
C GLU A 136 -9.14 -35.44 -31.21
N PRO A 137 -7.83 -35.31 -31.49
CA PRO A 137 -6.84 -35.16 -30.44
C PRO A 137 -7.16 -33.91 -29.64
N VAL A 138 -7.39 -34.10 -28.35
CA VAL A 138 -7.42 -33.02 -27.37
C VAL A 138 -6.05 -32.38 -27.44
N ILE A 139 -5.98 -31.19 -28.05
CA ILE A 139 -4.84 -30.30 -27.84
C ILE A 139 -4.99 -29.88 -26.38
N GLU A 140 -4.28 -30.59 -25.51
CA GLU A 140 -3.96 -30.10 -24.17
C GLU A 140 -3.33 -28.73 -24.40
N HIS A 141 -4.09 -27.68 -24.12
CA HIS A 141 -3.49 -26.40 -23.82
C HIS A 141 -2.66 -26.67 -22.58
N GLU A 142 -1.37 -26.94 -22.78
CA GLU A 142 -0.36 -26.74 -21.76
C GLU A 142 -0.66 -25.36 -21.20
N GLU A 143 -1.23 -25.34 -19.99
CA GLU A 143 -1.21 -24.16 -19.15
C GLU A 143 0.25 -23.78 -19.12
N SER A 144 0.62 -22.76 -19.91
CA SER A 144 1.96 -22.23 -19.90
C SER A 144 2.22 -21.90 -18.45
N GLU A 145 3.07 -22.68 -17.79
CA GLU A 145 3.57 -22.37 -16.47
C GLU A 145 4.11 -20.96 -16.58
N SER A 146 3.31 -19.98 -16.16
CA SER A 146 3.77 -18.60 -16.11
C SER A 146 4.89 -18.68 -15.08
N SER A 147 6.12 -18.53 -15.58
CA SER A 147 7.29 -18.42 -14.73
C SER A 147 7.10 -17.14 -13.93
N THR A 148 6.37 -17.25 -12.82
CA THR A 148 5.96 -16.15 -11.96
C THR A 148 7.19 -15.74 -11.19
N THR A 149 8.04 -14.97 -11.86
CA THR A 149 9.12 -14.24 -11.20
C THR A 149 8.49 -13.43 -10.09
N CYS A 150 8.97 -13.63 -8.85
CA CYS A 150 8.44 -12.94 -7.71
C CYS A 150 8.46 -11.42 -7.95
N ILE A 151 7.30 -10.76 -7.95
CA ILE A 151 7.19 -9.32 -8.26
C ILE A 151 8.09 -8.44 -7.38
N LYS A 152 8.39 -8.89 -6.14
CA LYS A 152 9.27 -8.17 -5.21
C LYS A 152 10.75 -8.28 -5.59
N CYS A 153 11.12 -9.32 -6.32
CA CYS A 153 12.48 -9.59 -6.78
C CYS A 153 12.69 -9.27 -8.26
N HIS A 154 11.61 -8.99 -8.98
CA HIS A 154 11.67 -8.59 -10.39
C HIS A 154 12.46 -7.28 -10.53
N ASP A 155 13.44 -7.30 -11.44
CA ASP A 155 14.24 -6.11 -11.72
C ASP A 155 13.50 -5.17 -12.67
N PHE A 156 12.87 -4.15 -12.09
CA PHE A 156 12.17 -3.11 -12.85
C PHE A 156 13.09 -2.00 -13.36
N SER A 157 14.41 -2.08 -13.20
CA SER A 157 15.32 -0.97 -13.54
C SER A 157 15.22 -0.52 -14.99
N PHE A 158 15.08 -1.45 -15.94
CA PHE A 158 14.89 -1.12 -17.37
C PHE A 158 13.54 -0.46 -17.63
N VAL A 159 12.48 -0.94 -16.97
CA VAL A 159 11.12 -0.39 -17.09
C VAL A 159 11.06 1.02 -16.52
N ASP A 160 11.66 1.22 -15.35
CA ASP A 160 11.73 2.53 -14.69
C ASP A 160 12.56 3.52 -15.52
N ALA A 161 13.71 3.08 -16.06
CA ALA A 161 14.56 3.90 -16.91
C ALA A 161 13.89 4.29 -18.22
N HIS A 162 13.04 3.43 -18.79
CA HIS A 162 12.22 3.74 -19.96
C HIS A 162 11.14 4.78 -19.62
N ALA A 163 10.36 4.55 -18.56
CA ALA A 163 9.29 5.44 -18.14
C ALA A 163 9.78 6.89 -17.86
N ALA A 164 11.02 7.04 -17.41
CA ALA A 164 11.64 8.34 -17.17
C ALA A 164 11.94 9.16 -18.45
N GLN A 165 11.87 8.57 -19.65
CA GLN A 165 12.25 9.22 -20.92
C GLN A 165 11.12 10.05 -21.55
N PHE A 166 9.92 10.04 -20.97
CA PHE A 166 8.74 10.68 -21.52
C PHE A 166 8.30 11.88 -20.67
N PRO A 167 8.98 13.03 -20.73
CA PRO A 167 8.53 14.22 -20.01
C PRO A 167 7.14 14.63 -20.51
N ARG A 168 6.23 14.96 -19.58
CA ARG A 168 4.83 15.29 -19.92
C ARG A 168 4.70 16.41 -20.96
N GLU A 169 5.66 17.32 -21.03
CA GLU A 169 5.65 18.46 -21.94
C GLU A 169 5.77 18.04 -23.41
N THR A 170 6.29 16.84 -23.68
CA THR A 170 6.43 16.31 -25.05
C THR A 170 5.32 15.35 -25.43
N VAL A 171 4.39 15.04 -24.52
CA VAL A 171 3.31 14.09 -24.75
C VAL A 171 2.23 14.72 -25.63
N ALA A 172 1.98 14.10 -26.79
CA ALA A 172 0.98 14.58 -27.75
C ALA A 172 -0.46 14.19 -27.36
N SER A 173 -0.67 12.97 -26.88
CA SER A 173 -1.97 12.44 -26.46
C SER A 173 -1.81 11.31 -25.44
N LEU A 174 -2.88 10.98 -24.72
CA LEU A 174 -2.90 9.85 -23.80
C LEU A 174 -2.74 8.50 -24.53
N ASP A 175 -3.28 8.37 -25.75
CA ASP A 175 -3.13 7.15 -26.56
C ASP A 175 -1.66 6.90 -26.94
N GLN A 176 -0.98 7.96 -27.40
CA GLN A 176 0.43 7.87 -27.76
C GLN A 176 1.29 7.57 -26.53
N LEU A 177 1.02 8.24 -25.40
CA LEU A 177 1.73 7.97 -24.15
C LEU A 177 1.53 6.53 -23.66
N ALA A 178 0.29 6.04 -23.68
CA ALA A 178 0.00 4.66 -23.28
C ALA A 178 0.76 3.66 -24.16
N TYR A 179 0.77 3.86 -25.48
CA TYR A 179 1.53 3.04 -26.41
C TYR A 179 3.04 3.13 -26.15
N ASP A 180 3.61 4.33 -26.05
CA ASP A 180 5.05 4.53 -25.89
C ASP A 180 5.57 3.95 -24.57
N LEU A 181 4.81 4.06 -23.49
CA LEU A 181 5.17 3.48 -22.19
C LEU A 181 5.15 1.96 -22.20
N THR A 182 4.22 1.35 -22.95
CA THR A 182 3.88 -0.07 -22.78
C THR A 182 4.33 -0.97 -23.94
N CYS A 183 4.56 -0.43 -25.13
CA CYS A 183 4.91 -1.23 -26.31
C CYS A 183 6.21 -2.05 -26.21
N PRO A 184 7.25 -1.67 -25.43
CA PRO A 184 8.46 -2.50 -25.32
C PRO A 184 8.28 -3.75 -24.47
N TRP A 185 7.22 -3.83 -23.65
CA TRP A 185 7.04 -4.90 -22.67
C TRP A 185 6.03 -5.92 -23.16
N GLU A 186 6.28 -7.19 -22.85
CA GLU A 186 5.37 -8.28 -23.21
C GLU A 186 4.32 -8.51 -22.12
N ASN A 187 4.79 -8.67 -20.88
CA ASN A 187 3.94 -8.96 -19.71
C ASN A 187 3.18 -7.71 -19.22
N GLU A 188 2.06 -7.94 -18.54
CA GLU A 188 1.18 -6.88 -18.05
C GLU A 188 1.81 -6.15 -16.86
N THR A 189 2.53 -6.87 -15.99
CA THR A 189 3.19 -6.29 -14.81
C THR A 189 4.14 -5.16 -15.19
N GLU A 190 5.02 -5.34 -16.18
CA GLU A 190 5.96 -4.32 -16.62
C GLU A 190 5.26 -3.14 -17.29
N LYS A 191 4.17 -3.38 -18.04
CA LYS A 191 3.36 -2.28 -18.61
C LYS A 191 2.73 -1.43 -17.52
N PHE A 192 2.16 -2.05 -16.49
CA PHE A 192 1.65 -1.32 -15.32
C PHE A 192 2.76 -0.60 -14.56
N ARG A 193 3.94 -1.22 -14.44
CA ARG A 193 5.10 -0.59 -13.81
C ARG A 193 5.54 0.66 -14.56
N ALA A 194 5.59 0.62 -15.89
CA ALA A 194 5.96 1.78 -16.70
C ALA A 194 5.01 2.96 -16.45
N ILE A 195 3.69 2.70 -16.39
CA ILE A 195 2.68 3.73 -16.07
C ILE A 195 2.88 4.26 -14.65
N PHE A 196 3.05 3.37 -13.66
CA PHE A 196 3.30 3.72 -12.26
C PHE A 196 4.53 4.63 -12.10
N CYS A 197 5.64 4.26 -12.73
CA CYS A 197 6.88 5.02 -12.67
C CYS A 197 6.76 6.36 -13.40
N TRP A 198 6.11 6.39 -14.56
CA TRP A 198 5.89 7.62 -15.32
C TRP A 198 5.11 8.67 -14.52
N LEU A 199 4.07 8.24 -13.78
CA LEU A 199 3.29 9.12 -12.91
C LEU A 199 4.16 9.77 -11.82
N HIS A 200 5.06 9.00 -11.20
CA HIS A 200 6.03 9.57 -10.25
C HIS A 200 6.88 10.67 -10.89
N HIS A 201 7.36 10.46 -12.11
CA HIS A 201 8.22 11.45 -12.77
C HIS A 201 7.46 12.72 -13.16
N ASN A 202 6.20 12.61 -13.57
CA ASN A 202 5.51 13.66 -14.31
C ASN A 202 4.36 14.34 -13.57
N ILE A 203 3.83 13.72 -12.51
CA ILE A 203 2.74 14.27 -11.72
C ILE A 203 3.26 14.61 -10.32
N ALA A 204 2.87 15.78 -9.82
CA ALA A 204 3.10 16.22 -8.45
C ALA A 204 1.77 16.27 -7.69
N TYR A 205 1.82 16.01 -6.38
CA TYR A 205 0.63 16.10 -5.55
C TYR A 205 0.23 17.57 -5.36
N ASP A 206 -1.03 17.90 -5.63
CA ASP A 206 -1.57 19.25 -5.43
C ASP A 206 -1.88 19.51 -3.95
N ALA A 207 -0.81 19.67 -3.16
CA ALA A 207 -0.90 19.87 -1.71
C ALA A 207 -1.60 21.19 -1.36
N ASP A 208 -1.45 22.23 -2.19
CA ASP A 208 -2.11 23.52 -1.98
C ASP A 208 -3.62 23.39 -2.11
N ALA A 209 -4.12 22.79 -3.20
CA ALA A 209 -5.55 22.54 -3.36
C ALA A 209 -6.10 21.64 -2.26
N PHE A 210 -5.33 20.62 -1.85
CA PHE A 210 -5.70 19.72 -0.75
C PHE A 210 -5.83 20.46 0.58
N PHE A 211 -4.82 21.23 1.00
CA PHE A 211 -4.82 21.94 2.28
C PHE A 211 -5.80 23.11 2.35
N CYS A 212 -6.06 23.77 1.21
CA CYS A 212 -7.08 24.81 1.12
C CYS A 212 -8.50 24.24 1.00
N GLY A 213 -8.67 22.92 0.90
CA GLY A 213 -9.97 22.29 0.68
C GLY A 213 -10.62 22.70 -0.65
N ASN A 214 -9.80 23.03 -1.65
CA ASN A 214 -10.22 23.52 -2.96
C ASN A 214 -9.92 22.50 -4.07
N VAL A 215 -9.96 21.20 -3.73
CA VAL A 215 -9.75 20.11 -4.68
C VAL A 215 -10.85 20.16 -5.75
N GLN A 216 -10.43 20.37 -6.99
CA GLN A 216 -11.33 20.35 -8.15
C GLN A 216 -11.37 18.95 -8.77
N ALA A 217 -12.46 18.64 -9.46
CA ALA A 217 -12.54 17.42 -10.26
C ALA A 217 -11.46 17.45 -11.37
N SER A 218 -10.64 16.41 -11.45
CA SER A 218 -9.61 16.25 -12.48
C SER A 218 -9.99 15.16 -13.47
N THR A 219 -9.87 15.44 -14.77
CA THR A 219 -9.85 14.41 -15.82
C THR A 219 -8.41 13.98 -16.12
N PRO A 220 -8.18 12.78 -16.69
CA PRO A 220 -6.86 12.35 -17.14
C PRO A 220 -6.13 13.39 -18.01
N GLU A 221 -6.84 14.05 -18.94
CA GLU A 221 -6.27 15.10 -19.80
C GLU A 221 -5.90 16.36 -19.01
N SER A 222 -6.69 16.72 -18.00
CA SER A 222 -6.38 17.86 -17.15
C SER A 222 -5.16 17.60 -16.27
N THR A 223 -5.03 16.37 -15.72
CA THR A 223 -3.89 15.94 -14.91
C THR A 223 -2.62 15.87 -15.75
N LEU A 224 -2.67 15.29 -16.96
CA LEU A 224 -1.54 15.28 -17.89
C LEU A 224 -1.07 16.70 -18.21
N ARG A 225 -2.01 17.61 -18.51
CA ARG A 225 -1.69 18.99 -18.90
C ARG A 225 -1.12 19.81 -17.74
N SER A 226 -1.68 19.70 -16.54
CA SER A 226 -1.23 20.46 -15.37
C SER A 226 0.02 19.89 -14.72
N GLY A 227 0.21 18.56 -14.78
CA GLY A 227 1.19 17.86 -13.95
C GLY A 227 0.83 17.84 -12.47
N LEU A 228 -0.42 18.18 -12.11
CA LEU A 228 -0.90 18.30 -10.73
C LEU A 228 -2.16 17.45 -10.53
N ALA A 229 -2.21 16.70 -9.43
CA ALA A 229 -3.38 15.94 -9.01
C ALA A 229 -3.36 15.65 -7.51
N VAL A 230 -4.53 15.37 -6.93
CA VAL A 230 -4.65 14.60 -5.69
C VAL A 230 -4.78 13.11 -6.00
N CYS A 231 -4.91 12.26 -4.98
CA CYS A 231 -5.03 10.79 -5.11
C CYS A 231 -5.99 10.35 -6.22
N ASP A 232 -7.15 11.01 -6.32
CA ASP A 232 -8.15 10.74 -7.34
C ASP A 232 -7.65 10.89 -8.78
N GLY A 233 -6.91 11.97 -9.05
CA GLY A 233 -6.36 12.25 -10.38
C GLY A 233 -5.22 11.30 -10.74
N TYR A 234 -4.41 10.87 -9.76
CA TYR A 234 -3.42 9.81 -9.96
C TYR A 234 -4.12 8.50 -10.36
N ALA A 235 -5.11 8.07 -9.58
CA ALA A 235 -5.82 6.82 -9.81
C ALA A 235 -6.60 6.84 -11.14
N GLY A 236 -7.20 7.97 -11.49
CA GLY A 236 -7.90 8.17 -12.76
C GLY A 236 -6.97 8.16 -13.97
N LEU A 237 -5.82 8.84 -13.90
CA LEU A 237 -4.84 8.86 -14.99
C LEU A 237 -4.17 7.50 -15.17
N PHE A 238 -3.83 6.81 -14.08
CA PHE A 238 -3.31 5.43 -14.13
C PHE A 238 -4.28 4.50 -14.85
N ALA A 239 -5.56 4.49 -14.46
CA ALA A 239 -6.57 3.65 -15.09
C ALA A 239 -6.79 4.01 -16.56
N SER A 240 -6.77 5.30 -16.92
CA SER A 240 -6.94 5.72 -18.31
C SER A 240 -5.78 5.31 -19.21
N LEU A 241 -4.54 5.40 -18.73
CA LEU A 241 -3.38 4.92 -19.49
C LEU A 241 -3.38 3.40 -19.63
N ALA A 242 -3.79 2.68 -18.57
CA ALA A 242 -3.93 1.23 -18.60
C ALA A 242 -4.98 0.78 -19.63
N ASP A 243 -6.17 1.36 -19.61
CA ASP A 243 -7.26 1.08 -20.55
C ASP A 243 -6.82 1.29 -22.02
N ARG A 244 -6.14 2.40 -22.30
CA ARG A 244 -5.61 2.72 -23.64
C ARG A 244 -4.48 1.78 -24.08
N ALA A 245 -3.77 1.18 -23.14
CA ALA A 245 -2.78 0.14 -23.40
C ALA A 245 -3.39 -1.27 -23.52
N GLY A 246 -4.73 -1.40 -23.42
CA GLY A 246 -5.43 -2.68 -23.47
C GLY A 246 -5.32 -3.49 -22.17
N LEU A 247 -4.98 -2.84 -21.05
CA LEU A 247 -4.82 -3.45 -19.74
C LEU A 247 -6.08 -3.28 -18.88
N GLN A 248 -6.36 -4.24 -18.02
CA GLN A 248 -7.51 -4.20 -17.12
C GLN A 248 -7.14 -3.57 -15.78
N SER A 249 -7.67 -2.37 -15.52
CA SER A 249 -7.48 -1.66 -14.25
C SER A 249 -8.72 -0.86 -13.88
N MET A 250 -9.02 -0.77 -12.59
CA MET A 250 -10.13 0.01 -12.05
C MET A 250 -9.65 0.94 -10.96
N ARG A 251 -10.22 2.15 -10.91
CA ARG A 251 -10.04 3.08 -9.80
C ARG A 251 -10.91 2.62 -8.62
N ILE A 252 -10.31 2.55 -7.43
CA ILE A 252 -10.93 2.16 -6.17
C ILE A 252 -10.90 3.35 -5.22
N GLY A 253 -12.06 3.70 -4.67
CA GLY A 253 -12.17 4.67 -3.57
C GLY A 253 -12.19 3.95 -2.22
N GLY A 254 -11.66 4.59 -1.19
CA GLY A 254 -11.63 4.00 0.15
C GLY A 254 -11.04 4.89 1.23
N HIS A 255 -10.71 4.28 2.37
CA HIS A 255 -10.01 4.91 3.47
C HIS A 255 -8.52 4.51 3.48
N GLY A 256 -7.64 5.50 3.48
CA GLY A 256 -6.20 5.35 3.67
C GLY A 256 -5.74 5.83 5.06
N LYS A 257 -4.88 5.07 5.74
CA LYS A 257 -4.14 5.50 6.95
C LYS A 257 -2.96 6.42 6.55
N GLY A 258 -3.26 7.53 5.87
CA GLY A 258 -2.30 8.47 5.27
C GLY A 258 -1.97 9.69 6.13
N PHE A 259 -1.58 10.81 5.49
CA PHE A 259 -1.32 12.08 6.17
C PHE A 259 -2.57 12.54 6.96
N GLY A 260 -2.36 12.93 8.22
CA GLY A 260 -3.44 13.37 9.11
C GLY A 260 -4.27 12.25 9.73
N TYR A 261 -3.97 10.97 9.45
CA TYR A 261 -4.58 9.86 10.16
C TYR A 261 -4.13 9.86 11.63
N ILE A 262 -5.11 9.79 12.53
CA ILE A 262 -4.90 9.66 13.97
C ILE A 262 -5.48 8.31 14.39
N PRO A 263 -4.68 7.39 14.96
CA PRO A 263 -5.18 6.13 15.48
C PRO A 263 -6.31 6.33 16.49
N THR A 264 -7.28 5.43 16.48
CA THR A 264 -8.35 5.46 17.49
C THR A 264 -7.74 5.14 18.86
N GLU A 265 -8.18 5.86 19.91
CA GLU A 265 -7.76 5.58 21.27
C GLU A 265 -8.09 4.13 21.65
N GLN A 266 -7.20 3.47 22.39
CA GLN A 266 -7.41 2.09 22.81
C GLN A 266 -8.67 1.97 23.67
N GLY A 267 -9.57 1.06 23.29
CA GLY A 267 -10.87 0.88 23.95
C GLY A 267 -11.94 1.91 23.54
N GLY A 268 -11.61 2.85 22.64
CA GLY A 268 -12.56 3.79 22.08
C GLY A 268 -13.60 3.14 21.15
N PRO A 269 -14.71 3.85 20.83
CA PRO A 269 -15.71 3.35 19.89
C PRO A 269 -15.12 3.24 18.48
N VAL A 270 -15.63 2.27 17.70
CA VAL A 270 -15.26 2.11 16.28
C VAL A 270 -15.72 3.35 15.51
N PRO A 271 -14.83 4.09 14.85
CA PRO A 271 -15.23 5.22 14.01
C PRO A 271 -16.15 4.77 12.87
N GLN A 272 -17.05 5.64 12.43
CA GLN A 272 -17.81 5.38 11.21
C GLN A 272 -16.89 5.38 9.99
N TYR A 273 -17.21 4.57 8.99
CA TYR A 273 -16.47 4.55 7.73
C TYR A 273 -16.56 5.90 7.02
N GLN A 274 -15.40 6.41 6.58
CA GLN A 274 -15.30 7.61 5.76
C GLN A 274 -14.17 7.44 4.75
N GLY A 275 -14.49 7.48 3.45
CA GLY A 275 -13.48 7.45 2.39
C GLY A 275 -12.70 8.77 2.34
N ASN A 276 -11.38 8.68 2.20
CA ASN A 276 -10.47 9.83 2.12
C ASN A 276 -9.36 9.65 1.07
N HIS A 277 -9.33 8.52 0.36
CA HIS A 277 -8.24 8.18 -0.56
C HIS A 277 -8.73 7.38 -1.77
N ALA A 278 -7.93 7.36 -2.83
CA ALA A 278 -8.20 6.62 -4.06
C ALA A 278 -6.92 6.01 -4.64
N TRP A 279 -7.04 4.79 -5.16
CA TRP A 279 -5.96 3.99 -5.74
C TRP A 279 -6.50 3.10 -6.87
N ASN A 280 -5.74 2.11 -7.33
CA ASN A 280 -6.15 1.20 -8.39
C ASN A 280 -6.12 -0.27 -7.98
N CYS A 281 -7.00 -1.07 -8.58
CA CYS A 281 -6.74 -2.49 -8.76
C CYS A 281 -6.40 -2.76 -10.23
N ALA A 282 -5.45 -3.64 -10.50
CA ALA A 282 -4.94 -3.97 -11.82
C ALA A 282 -4.79 -5.47 -11.96
N LEU A 283 -5.18 -6.02 -13.12
CA LEU A 283 -4.94 -7.42 -13.45
C LEU A 283 -3.53 -7.55 -14.03
N MET A 284 -2.61 -8.10 -13.26
CA MET A 284 -1.21 -8.27 -13.62
C MET A 284 -0.91 -9.75 -13.83
N ASP A 285 -0.71 -10.16 -15.08
CA ASP A 285 -0.29 -11.50 -15.47
C ASP A 285 -1.19 -12.60 -14.86
N GLY A 286 -2.51 -12.34 -14.88
CA GLY A 286 -3.54 -13.23 -14.37
C GLY A 286 -3.95 -13.02 -12.91
N GLU A 287 -3.30 -12.12 -12.16
CA GLU A 287 -3.60 -11.84 -10.75
C GLU A 287 -4.09 -10.41 -10.52
N TRP A 288 -5.22 -10.24 -9.81
CA TRP A 288 -5.68 -8.91 -9.41
C TRP A 288 -4.85 -8.38 -8.23
N ARG A 289 -4.20 -7.24 -8.42
CA ARG A 289 -3.31 -6.59 -7.45
C ARG A 289 -3.70 -5.15 -7.19
N LEU A 290 -3.47 -4.67 -5.98
CA LEU A 290 -3.66 -3.28 -5.59
C LEU A 290 -2.40 -2.45 -5.82
N VAL A 291 -2.56 -1.25 -6.40
CA VAL A 291 -1.47 -0.31 -6.71
C VAL A 291 -1.86 1.09 -6.29
N ASP A 292 -0.93 1.81 -5.64
CA ASP A 292 -1.09 3.22 -5.31
C ASP A 292 0.03 4.06 -5.95
N SER A 293 -0.25 4.60 -7.13
CA SER A 293 0.65 5.52 -7.82
C SER A 293 0.80 6.88 -7.15
N CYS A 294 -0.17 7.29 -6.33
CA CYS A 294 -0.11 8.55 -5.59
C CYS A 294 0.89 8.48 -4.44
N TRP A 295 0.78 7.47 -3.58
CA TRP A 295 1.75 7.26 -2.48
C TRP A 295 3.08 6.68 -3.00
N GLY A 296 3.06 6.06 -4.18
CA GLY A 296 4.27 5.69 -4.94
C GLY A 296 5.08 6.88 -5.45
N ALA A 297 4.44 8.02 -5.71
CA ALA A 297 5.09 9.20 -6.24
C ALA A 297 5.78 10.07 -5.17
N GLY A 298 5.28 10.04 -3.93
CA GLY A 298 5.82 10.82 -2.82
C GLY A 298 4.88 10.87 -1.61
N ALA A 299 5.12 11.84 -0.73
CA ALA A 299 4.35 12.04 0.49
C ALA A 299 3.97 13.50 0.69
N VAL A 300 2.89 13.73 1.43
CA VAL A 300 2.48 15.07 1.89
C VAL A 300 3.03 15.28 3.29
N SER A 301 3.57 16.48 3.56
CA SER A 301 4.00 16.95 4.87
C SER A 301 3.32 18.28 5.22
N SER A 302 3.52 18.77 6.44
CA SER A 302 3.07 20.11 6.84
C SER A 302 3.65 21.24 6.00
N GLU A 303 4.75 21.00 5.27
CA GLU A 303 5.44 21.97 4.43
C GLU A 303 5.06 21.84 2.94
N GLY A 304 4.24 20.85 2.57
CA GLY A 304 3.80 20.62 1.20
C GLY A 304 4.10 19.21 0.68
N TYR A 305 4.15 19.06 -0.64
CA TYR A 305 4.46 17.78 -1.29
C TYR A 305 5.97 17.51 -1.32
N ILE A 306 6.37 16.34 -0.83
CA ILE A 306 7.73 15.81 -0.90
C ILE A 306 7.74 14.69 -1.93
N LYS A 307 8.30 14.97 -3.11
CA LYS A 307 8.49 13.97 -4.17
C LYS A 307 9.50 12.92 -3.71
N GLY A 308 9.16 11.65 -3.89
CA GLY A 308 10.03 10.53 -3.53
C GLY A 308 9.48 9.22 -4.07
N PHE A 309 10.22 8.56 -4.95
CA PHE A 309 9.75 7.32 -5.55
C PHE A 309 9.73 6.21 -4.50
N ASN A 310 8.57 5.62 -4.29
CA ASN A 310 8.43 4.47 -3.42
C ASN A 310 7.84 3.28 -4.21
N PRO A 311 8.69 2.39 -4.73
CA PRO A 311 8.25 1.28 -5.56
C PRO A 311 7.46 0.21 -4.80
N THR A 312 7.47 0.22 -3.46
CA THR A 312 6.75 -0.80 -2.68
C THR A 312 5.24 -0.70 -2.83
N TRP A 313 4.71 0.50 -3.15
CA TRP A 313 3.28 0.68 -3.45
C TRP A 313 2.83 0.03 -4.75
N PHE A 314 3.76 -0.50 -5.54
CA PHE A 314 3.51 -1.36 -6.69
C PHE A 314 3.67 -2.85 -6.34
N THR A 315 4.63 -3.20 -5.50
CA THR A 315 5.03 -4.60 -5.25
C THR A 315 4.43 -5.22 -3.98
N PHE A 316 3.65 -4.46 -3.20
CA PHE A 316 2.95 -5.03 -2.05
C PHE A 316 2.00 -6.15 -2.48
N THR A 317 1.89 -7.17 -1.62
CA THR A 317 0.75 -8.10 -1.73
C THR A 317 -0.53 -7.39 -1.29
N ASN A 318 -1.69 -7.95 -1.64
CA ASN A 318 -2.97 -7.34 -1.28
C ASN A 318 -3.14 -7.22 0.24
N ALA A 319 -2.68 -8.21 1.02
CA ALA A 319 -2.68 -8.14 2.48
C ALA A 319 -1.78 -7.02 3.04
N GLN A 320 -0.60 -6.84 2.47
CA GLN A 320 0.33 -5.77 2.84
C GLN A 320 -0.27 -4.40 2.52
N PHE A 321 -0.87 -4.27 1.33
CA PHE A 321 -1.55 -3.04 0.92
C PHE A 321 -2.74 -2.71 1.84
N GLY A 322 -3.52 -3.72 2.21
CA GLY A 322 -4.71 -3.65 3.06
C GLY A 322 -4.47 -3.13 4.48
N LYS A 323 -3.24 -3.19 4.99
CA LYS A 323 -2.88 -2.60 6.30
C LYS A 323 -3.08 -1.10 6.36
N ARG A 324 -2.99 -0.42 5.22
CA ARG A 324 -3.14 1.04 5.12
C ARG A 324 -4.24 1.48 4.18
N HIS A 325 -4.94 0.56 3.52
CA HIS A 325 -5.99 0.84 2.56
C HIS A 325 -7.19 -0.06 2.79
N TYR A 326 -8.35 0.54 3.02
CA TYR A 326 -9.61 -0.17 3.16
C TYR A 326 -10.59 0.33 2.10
N PRO A 327 -10.97 -0.48 1.11
CA PRO A 327 -11.83 -0.05 0.03
C PRO A 327 -13.27 0.18 0.51
N GLU A 328 -13.99 1.09 -0.16
CA GLU A 328 -15.41 1.34 0.12
C GLU A 328 -16.27 0.09 -0.10
N ASP A 329 -15.98 -0.65 -1.17
CA ASP A 329 -16.50 -1.99 -1.40
C ASP A 329 -15.46 -3.01 -0.90
N PRO A 330 -15.73 -3.72 0.22
CA PRO A 330 -14.78 -4.65 0.82
C PRO A 330 -14.34 -5.81 -0.09
N SER A 331 -15.06 -6.10 -1.18
CA SER A 331 -14.66 -7.15 -2.14
C SER A 331 -13.34 -6.82 -2.86
N TYR A 332 -12.97 -5.53 -2.93
CA TYR A 332 -11.69 -5.08 -3.51
C TYR A 332 -10.52 -5.10 -2.54
N GLN A 333 -10.66 -5.74 -1.36
CA GLN A 333 -9.49 -6.02 -0.53
C GLN A 333 -8.57 -7.03 -1.21
N LEU A 334 -9.13 -7.97 -1.99
CA LEU A 334 -8.39 -8.98 -2.77
C LEU A 334 -7.40 -9.81 -1.92
N ILE A 335 -7.60 -9.89 -0.61
CA ILE A 335 -6.76 -10.65 0.30
C ILE A 335 -7.17 -12.12 0.22
N SER A 336 -6.25 -12.96 -0.23
CA SER A 336 -6.49 -14.40 -0.33
C SER A 336 -6.66 -15.05 1.04
N GLY A 337 -7.29 -16.23 1.08
CA GLY A 337 -7.42 -16.99 2.34
C GLY A 337 -6.06 -17.40 2.91
N GLU A 338 -5.07 -17.67 2.06
CA GLU A 338 -3.69 -17.98 2.46
C GLU A 338 -3.00 -16.81 3.15
N GLU A 339 -3.35 -15.58 2.76
CA GLU A 339 -2.88 -14.34 3.37
C GLU A 339 -3.74 -13.88 4.57
N GLY A 340 -4.69 -14.72 5.03
CA GLY A 340 -5.54 -14.45 6.19
C GLY A 340 -6.95 -13.94 5.87
N GLY A 341 -7.27 -13.73 4.59
CA GLY A 341 -8.58 -13.31 4.10
C GLY A 341 -8.90 -11.82 4.33
N PRO A 342 -10.05 -11.35 3.82
CA PRO A 342 -10.51 -9.97 4.01
C PRO A 342 -10.72 -9.63 5.48
N ILE A 343 -10.34 -8.42 5.88
CA ILE A 343 -10.50 -7.89 7.23
C ILE A 343 -11.75 -7.02 7.34
N SER A 344 -12.33 -6.95 8.55
CA SER A 344 -13.46 -6.05 8.80
C SER A 344 -13.00 -4.60 8.94
N TRP A 345 -13.91 -3.64 8.71
CA TRP A 345 -13.62 -2.22 8.99
C TRP A 345 -13.15 -2.00 10.43
N LYS A 346 -13.77 -2.70 11.39
CA LYS A 346 -13.41 -2.64 12.81
C LYS A 346 -11.96 -3.07 13.04
N ASP A 347 -11.57 -4.22 12.49
CA ASP A 347 -10.23 -4.75 12.69
C ASP A 347 -9.18 -3.90 11.97
N TYR A 348 -9.52 -3.34 10.81
CA TYR A 348 -8.67 -2.39 10.09
C TYR A 348 -8.47 -1.09 10.89
N ILE A 349 -9.54 -0.44 11.34
CA ILE A 349 -9.47 0.91 11.91
C ILE A 349 -8.94 0.92 13.35
N LEU A 350 -9.15 -0.17 14.09
CA LEU A 350 -8.68 -0.35 15.47
C LEU A 350 -7.33 -1.08 15.56
N GLU A 351 -6.70 -1.40 14.43
CA GLU A 351 -5.36 -1.99 14.45
C GLU A 351 -4.37 -1.05 15.16
N ASP A 352 -3.63 -1.59 16.14
CA ASP A 352 -2.65 -0.83 16.90
C ASP A 352 -1.59 -0.18 16.01
N GLU A 353 -1.12 1.00 16.41
CA GLU A 353 -0.01 1.68 15.74
C GLU A 353 1.23 0.76 15.76
N GLY A 354 1.91 0.64 14.63
CA GLY A 354 3.15 -0.16 14.54
C GLY A 354 4.37 0.53 15.15
N PRO A 355 5.48 -0.20 15.36
CA PRO A 355 6.73 0.39 15.80
C PRO A 355 7.19 1.50 14.86
N GLN A 356 7.99 2.42 15.40
CA GLN A 356 8.64 3.41 14.56
C GLN A 356 9.74 2.76 13.75
N ILE A 357 9.62 2.81 12.42
CA ILE A 357 10.59 2.22 11.49
C ILE A 357 11.49 3.33 10.92
N PHE A 358 12.79 3.06 10.85
CA PHE A 358 13.79 3.99 10.32
C PHE A 358 14.19 3.60 8.90
N GLY A 359 14.70 4.57 8.12
CA GLY A 359 15.13 4.36 6.73
C GLY A 359 16.00 3.12 6.49
N PRO A 360 17.02 2.84 7.35
CA PRO A 360 17.86 1.66 7.19
C PRO A 360 17.11 0.32 7.22
N PHE A 361 15.92 0.25 7.81
CA PHE A 361 15.10 -0.96 7.79
C PHE A 361 14.77 -1.39 6.36
N HIS A 362 14.36 -0.42 5.54
CA HIS A 362 14.02 -0.65 4.14
C HIS A 362 15.26 -0.89 3.28
N THR A 363 16.35 -0.13 3.48
CA THR A 363 17.58 -0.32 2.70
C THR A 363 18.28 -1.65 2.99
N ASN A 364 18.01 -2.27 4.14
CA ASN A 364 18.48 -3.61 4.48
C ASN A 364 17.48 -4.72 4.07
N ASN A 365 16.44 -4.36 3.30
CA ASN A 365 15.43 -5.26 2.75
C ASN A 365 14.64 -6.05 3.81
N TYR A 366 14.36 -5.44 4.97
CA TYR A 366 13.50 -6.08 5.98
C TYR A 366 12.01 -5.77 5.72
N SER A 367 11.14 -6.72 6.08
CA SER A 367 9.69 -6.59 5.94
C SER A 367 9.08 -5.93 7.18
N PRO A 368 8.45 -4.75 7.06
CA PRO A 368 7.75 -4.14 8.20
C PRO A 368 6.49 -4.94 8.57
N PHE A 369 5.95 -5.72 7.63
CA PHE A 369 4.72 -6.50 7.82
C PHE A 369 4.90 -7.75 8.67
N TYR A 370 6.09 -8.34 8.63
CA TYR A 370 6.41 -9.53 9.41
C TYR A 370 7.24 -9.21 10.65
N LEU A 371 7.52 -7.93 10.90
CA LEU A 371 8.19 -7.47 12.11
C LEU A 371 7.31 -7.74 13.32
N GLN A 372 7.89 -8.36 14.34
CA GLN A 372 7.21 -8.62 15.62
C GLN A 372 8.04 -8.11 16.79
N PRO A 373 7.41 -7.58 17.85
CA PRO A 373 5.98 -7.29 17.98
C PRO A 373 5.47 -6.25 16.97
N SER A 374 4.26 -6.45 16.45
CA SER A 374 3.70 -5.55 15.44
C SER A 374 3.14 -4.25 16.02
N ALA A 375 2.80 -4.20 17.31
CA ALA A 375 2.33 -3.00 17.99
C ALA A 375 3.49 -2.17 18.55
N LYS A 376 3.37 -0.84 18.54
CA LYS A 376 4.37 0.13 19.02
C LYS A 376 4.65 0.02 20.51
N TYR A 377 3.61 -0.25 21.29
CA TYR A 377 3.68 -0.36 22.74
C TYR A 377 3.78 -1.82 23.15
N ILE A 378 4.75 -2.13 24.00
CA ILE A 378 5.01 -3.48 24.50
C ILE A 378 4.83 -3.49 26.01
N GLN A 379 4.02 -4.42 26.52
CA GLN A 379 3.79 -4.58 27.95
C GLN A 379 5.09 -4.94 28.69
N SER A 380 5.43 -4.18 29.71
CA SER A 380 6.57 -4.44 30.59
C SER A 380 6.33 -5.65 31.50
N GLY A 381 7.41 -6.28 31.99
CA GLY A 381 7.34 -7.38 32.95
C GLY A 381 7.08 -8.76 32.34
N ALA A 382 7.24 -8.89 31.02
CA ALA A 382 7.05 -10.15 30.30
C ALA A 382 8.25 -10.48 29.40
N TRP A 383 8.42 -11.77 29.11
CA TRP A 383 9.30 -12.21 28.02
C TRP A 383 8.60 -12.00 26.69
N VAL A 384 9.29 -11.33 25.76
CA VAL A 384 8.78 -11.03 24.43
C VAL A 384 9.80 -11.51 23.41
N THR A 385 9.31 -12.14 22.34
CA THR A 385 10.15 -12.58 21.22
C THR A 385 9.97 -11.63 20.05
N PHE A 386 11.08 -11.07 19.61
CA PHE A 386 11.17 -10.21 18.44
C PHE A 386 11.48 -11.05 17.23
N TYR A 387 10.81 -10.79 16.11
CA TYR A 387 11.06 -11.46 14.85
C TYR A 387 11.34 -10.45 13.74
N LEU A 388 12.32 -10.77 12.90
CA LEU A 388 12.76 -9.97 11.78
C LEU A 388 12.87 -10.86 10.54
N PHE A 389 12.31 -10.42 9.43
CA PHE A 389 12.30 -11.16 8.17
C PHE A 389 12.71 -10.25 7.00
N LYS A 390 13.27 -10.86 5.96
CA LYS A 390 13.44 -10.17 4.69
C LYS A 390 12.09 -9.86 4.04
N VAL A 391 12.06 -8.85 3.17
CA VAL A 391 10.87 -8.44 2.42
C VAL A 391 10.39 -9.52 1.43
N CYS A 392 11.28 -10.43 1.05
CA CYS A 392 11.02 -11.59 0.22
C CYS A 392 11.91 -12.77 0.65
N GLU A 393 11.41 -14.00 0.49
CA GLU A 393 12.12 -15.24 0.79
C GLU A 393 13.31 -15.52 -0.14
N HIS A 394 13.32 -14.95 -1.35
CA HIS A 394 14.44 -15.10 -2.29
C HIS A 394 15.68 -14.29 -1.92
N LEU A 395 15.59 -13.42 -0.90
CA LEU A 395 16.74 -12.62 -0.45
C LEU A 395 17.62 -13.44 0.49
N SER A 396 18.94 -13.33 0.30
CA SER A 396 19.92 -14.05 1.11
C SER A 396 19.73 -13.81 2.60
N THR A 397 19.70 -14.92 3.35
CA THR A 397 19.73 -14.96 4.81
C THR A 397 21.09 -15.38 5.35
N ASP A 398 22.09 -15.60 4.48
CA ASP A 398 23.43 -15.98 4.89
C ASP A 398 24.13 -14.82 5.60
N ASP A 399 24.93 -15.15 6.62
CA ASP A 399 25.68 -14.14 7.40
C ASP A 399 26.56 -13.28 6.48
N ALA A 400 27.14 -13.84 5.41
CA ALA A 400 28.02 -13.13 4.48
C ALA A 400 27.34 -11.91 3.82
N ASP A 401 26.03 -11.98 3.59
CA ASP A 401 25.26 -10.93 2.93
C ASP A 401 24.56 -9.99 3.92
N ASN A 402 24.62 -10.31 5.22
CA ASN A 402 23.79 -9.69 6.24
C ASN A 402 24.59 -9.12 7.42
N TYR A 403 24.02 -8.09 8.03
CA TYR A 403 24.50 -7.54 9.28
C TYR A 403 23.84 -8.24 10.46
N VAL A 404 24.53 -8.27 11.60
CA VAL A 404 23.93 -8.74 12.86
C VAL A 404 22.97 -7.66 13.39
N ALA A 405 21.68 -7.99 13.43
CA ALA A 405 20.68 -7.20 14.13
C ALA A 405 20.59 -7.61 15.61
N PHE A 406 20.29 -6.66 16.50
CA PHE A 406 20.17 -6.91 17.94
C PHE A 406 19.13 -5.99 18.59
N ILE A 407 18.46 -6.51 19.62
CA ILE A 407 17.62 -5.71 20.51
C ILE A 407 18.50 -5.01 21.53
N SER A 408 18.34 -3.70 21.66
CA SER A 408 18.89 -2.88 22.73
C SER A 408 17.77 -2.45 23.66
N LEU A 409 17.94 -2.72 24.95
CA LEU A 409 17.03 -2.31 26.01
C LEU A 409 17.48 -0.99 26.67
N PRO A 410 16.63 -0.35 27.50
CA PRO A 410 16.98 0.88 28.22
C PRO A 410 18.21 0.79 29.12
N ASP A 411 18.52 -0.40 29.64
CA ASP A 411 19.72 -0.68 30.44
C ASP A 411 20.99 -0.87 29.58
N GLN A 412 20.89 -0.63 28.28
CA GLN A 412 21.94 -0.83 27.26
C GLN A 412 22.36 -2.29 27.07
N SER A 413 21.63 -3.25 27.61
CA SER A 413 21.82 -4.66 27.27
C SER A 413 21.53 -4.88 25.78
N ARG A 414 22.31 -5.77 25.16
CA ARG A 414 22.26 -6.05 23.73
C ARG A 414 22.10 -7.53 23.50
N THR A 415 20.99 -7.91 22.88
CA THR A 415 20.69 -9.31 22.56
C THR A 415 20.64 -9.47 21.04
N PRO A 416 21.61 -10.16 20.41
CA PRO A 416 21.58 -10.39 18.98
C PRO A 416 20.41 -11.28 18.60
N LEU A 417 19.80 -11.00 17.45
CA LEU A 417 18.85 -11.92 16.86
C LEU A 417 19.61 -13.07 16.17
N THR A 418 19.08 -14.27 16.30
CA THR A 418 19.63 -15.48 15.69
C THR A 418 18.71 -15.98 14.59
N PHE A 419 19.27 -16.34 13.45
CA PHE A 419 18.50 -16.94 12.36
C PHE A 419 17.96 -18.30 12.77
N ASN A 420 16.68 -18.55 12.49
CA ASN A 420 16.02 -19.83 12.68
C ASN A 420 15.55 -20.33 11.32
N VAL A 421 16.09 -21.48 10.92
CA VAL A 421 15.83 -22.12 9.62
C VAL A 421 14.36 -22.52 9.47
N ASP A 422 13.73 -22.98 10.56
CA ASP A 422 12.34 -23.45 10.54
C ASP A 422 11.35 -22.30 10.35
N SER A 423 11.67 -21.11 10.90
CA SER A 423 10.84 -19.92 10.71
C SER A 423 11.24 -19.09 9.50
N GLY A 424 12.43 -19.29 8.93
CA GLY A 424 12.94 -18.49 7.81
C GLY A 424 13.29 -17.04 8.17
N GLY A 425 13.55 -16.76 9.46
CA GLY A 425 13.78 -15.41 9.95
C GLY A 425 14.67 -15.35 11.20
N TRP A 426 15.06 -14.14 11.58
CA TRP A 426 15.84 -13.91 12.81
C TRP A 426 14.92 -13.63 13.99
N SER A 427 15.29 -14.14 15.16
CA SER A 427 14.54 -13.87 16.39
C SER A 427 15.43 -13.69 17.61
N ALA A 428 14.91 -12.95 18.60
CA ALA A 428 15.50 -12.83 19.93
C ALA A 428 14.39 -12.74 20.98
N SER A 429 14.51 -13.50 22.06
CA SER A 429 13.63 -13.37 23.22
C SER A 429 14.33 -12.55 24.30
N VAL A 430 13.67 -11.50 24.79
CA VAL A 430 14.19 -10.64 25.87
C VAL A 430 13.09 -10.37 26.90
N TYR A 431 13.50 -10.18 28.15
CA TYR A 431 12.60 -9.74 29.20
C TYR A 431 12.45 -8.22 29.15
N ILE A 432 11.23 -7.73 29.07
CA ILE A 432 10.96 -6.29 28.90
C ILE A 432 10.97 -5.60 30.26
N PRO A 433 11.93 -4.68 30.52
CA PRO A 433 11.96 -3.91 31.76
C PRO A 433 10.85 -2.86 31.77
N SER A 434 10.59 -2.27 32.94
CA SER A 434 9.60 -1.21 33.09
C SER A 434 10.02 0.08 32.39
N GLY A 435 9.25 0.51 31.39
CA GLY A 435 9.40 1.81 30.74
C GLY A 435 10.62 1.96 29.84
N GLY A 436 10.54 2.91 28.89
CA GLY A 436 11.64 3.32 28.03
C GLY A 436 11.61 2.71 26.63
N ASP A 437 12.64 3.04 25.86
CA ASP A 437 12.74 2.66 24.45
C ASP A 437 13.35 1.26 24.29
N ILE A 438 12.70 0.41 23.50
CA ILE A 438 13.24 -0.85 23.01
C ILE A 438 13.62 -0.61 21.56
N SER A 439 14.89 -0.77 21.21
CA SER A 439 15.38 -0.45 19.87
C SER A 439 15.96 -1.68 19.19
N LEU A 440 15.59 -1.90 17.92
CA LEU A 440 16.29 -2.83 17.04
C LEU A 440 17.38 -2.05 16.30
N TYR A 441 18.62 -2.45 16.53
CA TYR A 441 19.80 -1.93 15.83
C TYR A 441 20.41 -3.02 14.96
N TYR A 442 21.32 -2.61 14.08
CA TYR A 442 22.26 -3.51 13.43
C TYR A 442 23.67 -2.93 13.51
N VAL A 443 24.67 -3.81 13.48
CA VAL A 443 26.08 -3.41 13.48
C VAL A 443 26.48 -3.05 12.06
N THR A 444 26.88 -1.80 11.84
CA THR A 444 27.36 -1.33 10.54
C THR A 444 28.86 -1.56 10.37
N GLU A 445 29.63 -1.30 11.43
CA GLU A 445 31.09 -1.42 11.41
C GLU A 445 31.66 -2.02 12.70
N VAL A 446 32.77 -2.75 12.57
CA VAL A 446 33.62 -3.20 13.68
C VAL A 446 35.06 -2.85 13.37
N SER A 447 35.74 -2.13 14.27
CA SER A 447 37.13 -1.70 14.08
C SER A 447 37.36 -0.91 12.77
N GLY A 448 36.36 -0.14 12.34
CA GLY A 448 36.40 0.67 11.12
C GLY A 448 36.31 -0.12 9.82
N GLN A 449 35.81 -1.36 9.87
CA GLN A 449 35.51 -2.20 8.71
C GLN A 449 34.03 -2.55 8.69
N ASP A 450 33.47 -2.74 7.49
CA ASP A 450 32.10 -3.23 7.28
C ASP A 450 31.85 -4.52 8.09
N ALA A 451 30.71 -4.57 8.78
CA ALA A 451 30.33 -5.67 9.66
C ALA A 451 29.48 -6.78 9.00
N LYS A 452 29.23 -6.75 7.68
CA LYS A 452 28.67 -7.90 6.96
C LYS A 452 29.54 -9.14 7.14
N GLY A 453 28.91 -10.31 7.28
CA GLY A 453 29.63 -11.57 7.50
C GLY A 453 30.16 -11.76 8.91
N LEU A 454 29.97 -10.80 9.83
CA LEU A 454 30.46 -10.89 11.20
C LEU A 454 29.84 -12.07 11.97
N GLY A 455 28.55 -12.32 11.72
CA GLY A 455 27.75 -13.34 12.42
C GLY A 455 27.63 -13.09 13.93
N VAL A 456 26.70 -13.82 14.57
CA VAL A 456 26.40 -13.65 16.01
C VAL A 456 27.64 -13.91 16.89
N LYS A 457 28.47 -14.90 16.53
CA LYS A 457 29.71 -15.21 17.25
C LYS A 457 30.71 -14.04 17.20
N GLY A 458 30.90 -13.46 16.01
CA GLY A 458 31.79 -12.31 15.83
C GLY A 458 31.30 -11.09 16.61
N PHE A 459 29.99 -10.84 16.58
CA PHE A 459 29.36 -9.76 17.36
C PHE A 459 29.61 -9.92 18.85
N ASN A 460 29.25 -11.07 19.43
CA ASN A 460 29.43 -11.33 20.86
C ASN A 460 30.90 -11.21 21.31
N SER A 461 31.85 -11.64 20.46
CA SER A 461 33.28 -11.50 20.75
C SER A 461 33.80 -10.06 20.71
N SER A 462 33.05 -9.14 20.10
CA SER A 462 33.42 -7.74 19.89
C SER A 462 32.87 -6.80 20.96
N ILE A 463 31.77 -7.18 21.64
CA ILE A 463 31.15 -6.40 22.71
C ILE A 463 32.16 -6.10 23.82
N GLY A 464 32.33 -4.80 24.14
CA GLY A 464 33.25 -4.32 25.18
C GLY A 464 34.74 -4.42 24.82
N ARG A 465 35.10 -4.87 23.61
CA ARG A 465 36.49 -5.12 23.19
C ARG A 465 36.89 -4.37 21.92
N LYS A 466 35.96 -4.18 20.99
CA LYS A 466 36.21 -3.48 19.72
C LYS A 466 35.28 -2.27 19.61
N ALA A 467 35.76 -1.21 18.97
CA ALA A 467 34.91 -0.10 18.57
C ALA A 467 33.88 -0.59 17.54
N MET A 468 32.62 -0.18 17.71
CA MET A 468 31.51 -0.56 16.84
C MET A 468 30.64 0.64 16.51
N GLN A 469 30.08 0.66 15.31
CA GLN A 469 29.03 1.60 14.90
C GLN A 469 27.72 0.86 14.64
N PHE A 470 26.60 1.55 14.85
CA PHE A 470 25.25 0.98 14.72
C PHE A 470 24.35 1.86 13.87
N GLY A 471 23.44 1.23 13.14
CA GLY A 471 22.30 1.90 12.52
C GLY A 471 20.99 1.47 13.18
N GLY A 472 20.05 2.39 13.34
CA GLY A 472 18.71 2.10 13.86
C GLY A 472 17.83 1.48 12.78
N LEU A 473 17.13 0.39 13.11
CA LEU A 473 16.14 -0.27 12.25
C LEU A 473 14.71 0.09 12.67
N CYS A 474 14.36 -0.14 13.93
CA CYS A 474 13.06 0.25 14.45
C CYS A 474 13.08 0.45 15.97
N ARG A 475 12.00 1.05 16.50
CA ARG A 475 11.82 1.36 17.92
C ARG A 475 10.40 1.08 18.39
N TRP A 476 10.31 0.47 19.56
CA TRP A 476 9.10 0.30 20.37
C TRP A 476 9.23 1.06 21.70
N ILE A 477 8.10 1.18 22.41
CA ILE A 477 8.02 1.78 23.73
C ILE A 477 7.52 0.72 24.72
N ALA A 478 8.26 0.50 25.80
CA ALA A 478 7.81 -0.32 26.92
C ALA A 478 6.81 0.49 27.77
N VAL A 479 5.64 -0.09 28.05
CA VAL A 479 4.57 0.52 28.87
C VAL A 479 4.20 -0.31 30.08
#